data_AF-A0A7G5FC30-F1
#
_entry.id   AF-A0A7G5FC30-F1
#
_cell.length_a   1.000
_cell.length_b   1.000
_cell.length_c   1.000
_cell.angle_alpha   90.00
_cell.angle_beta   90.00
_cell.angle_gamma   90.00
#
_symmetry.space_group_name_H-M   'P 1'
#
loop_
_entity.id
_entity.type
_entity.pdbx_description
1 polymer ?
#
loop_
_entity_poly.entity_id
_entity_poly.type
_entity_poly.pdbx_seq_one_letter_code
_entity_poly.pdbx_strand_id
1 'polypeptide(L)'
;MEFDRILSDNDVAPVTMTRLMGAMTDLGIRYRVDEEDDNEMWASWPGYIVHVIWDGPFEPTLLFKARLWGDMHIRQLPELMSWIAAYNSECHQPTLSFFKRDERLTVHVGAFVSLKGGMSDAQLRENIDTMFSGINRAARAVAIEFPELTHTEPGFLANFDADELDLTLPVTNGRIEKTLEILEAEDIFEHPSGDVTFRSNDVYHCCRILDGGTWLQVATTIGETTHLNGLLLDLANELNIEEQSSRFCVLPDGDGHQLRCESNTFISIGMTAAQLGEALRDAVWGHNHLHWRCLQRLQAMEKTASN
;
A
#
# COMPACT_ATOMS: atom_id res chain seq x y z
N MET A 1 -21.32 1.13 35.23
CA MET A 1 -21.81 0.26 34.14
C MET A 1 -22.62 1.18 33.23
N GLU A 2 -21.91 1.95 32.41
CA GLU A 2 -22.53 2.82 31.42
C GLU A 2 -22.87 1.97 30.21
N PHE A 3 -24.10 2.11 29.73
CA PHE A 3 -24.57 1.45 28.53
C PHE A 3 -23.82 2.05 27.33
N ASP A 4 -23.15 1.21 26.55
CA ASP A 4 -22.75 1.54 25.18
C ASP A 4 -24.01 1.97 24.43
N ARG A 5 -24.26 3.28 24.39
CA ARG A 5 -25.19 3.86 23.45
C ARG A 5 -24.59 3.59 22.08
N ILE A 6 -25.22 2.68 21.33
CA ILE A 6 -25.05 2.59 19.89
C ILE A 6 -25.48 3.97 19.35
N LEU A 7 -24.50 4.83 19.11
CA LEU A 7 -24.72 6.13 18.48
C LEU A 7 -25.29 5.83 17.09
N SER A 8 -26.39 6.49 16.73
CA SER A 8 -26.87 6.45 15.36
C SER A 8 -25.89 7.21 14.46
N ASP A 9 -25.84 6.88 13.16
CA ASP A 9 -24.97 7.53 12.16
C ASP A 9 -25.05 9.07 12.12
N ASN A 10 -26.10 9.64 12.73
CA ASN A 10 -26.38 11.07 12.79
C ASN A 10 -26.09 11.71 14.15
N ASP A 11 -25.73 10.94 15.18
CA ASP A 11 -25.40 11.49 16.48
C ASP A 11 -24.01 12.11 16.46
N VAL A 12 -23.93 13.39 16.83
CA VAL A 12 -22.66 14.13 16.86
C VAL A 12 -21.88 13.77 18.13
N ALA A 13 -20.66 13.28 17.95
CA ALA A 13 -19.76 12.90 19.03
C ALA A 13 -18.31 13.37 18.74
N PRO A 14 -17.44 13.47 19.76
CA PRO A 14 -16.02 13.73 19.56
C PRO A 14 -15.39 12.70 18.62
N VAL A 15 -14.59 13.15 17.67
CA VAL A 15 -13.89 12.26 16.74
C VAL A 15 -12.65 11.69 17.42
N THR A 16 -12.58 10.37 17.46
CA THR A 16 -11.45 9.60 17.99
C THR A 16 -10.71 8.92 16.84
N MET A 17 -9.48 8.46 17.09
CA MET A 17 -8.72 7.71 16.10
C MET A 17 -9.48 6.44 15.65
N THR A 18 -10.14 5.73 16.57
CA THR A 18 -10.97 4.56 16.24
C THR A 18 -12.10 4.88 15.29
N ARG A 19 -12.78 6.03 15.46
CA ARG A 19 -13.86 6.45 14.55
C ARG A 19 -13.33 6.85 13.19
N LEU A 20 -12.16 7.49 13.14
CA LEU A 20 -11.48 7.82 11.88
C LEU A 20 -11.08 6.55 11.12
N MET A 21 -10.46 5.60 11.80
CA MET A 21 -10.12 4.28 11.27
C MET A 21 -11.34 3.56 10.70
N GLY A 22 -12.44 3.48 11.47
CA GLY A 22 -13.70 2.90 11.01
C GLY A 22 -14.23 3.57 9.74
N ALA A 23 -14.25 4.91 9.70
CA ALA A 23 -14.71 5.64 8.53
C ALA A 23 -13.80 5.45 7.30
N MET A 24 -12.48 5.31 7.48
CA MET A 24 -11.55 4.98 6.39
C MET A 24 -11.77 3.56 5.88
N THR A 25 -11.96 2.58 6.77
CA THR A 25 -12.29 1.20 6.40
C THR A 25 -13.61 1.09 5.65
N ASP A 26 -14.65 1.82 6.09
CA ASP A 26 -15.96 1.87 5.42
C ASP A 26 -15.86 2.41 3.98
N LEU A 27 -14.90 3.31 3.73
CA LEU A 27 -14.60 3.85 2.41
C LEU A 27 -13.67 2.95 1.58
N GLY A 28 -13.23 1.81 2.13
CA GLY A 28 -12.30 0.89 1.48
C GLY A 28 -10.87 1.43 1.38
N ILE A 29 -10.54 2.46 2.17
CA ILE A 29 -9.19 3.05 2.19
C ILE A 29 -8.30 2.16 3.05
N ARG A 30 -7.26 1.60 2.43
CA ARG A 30 -6.22 0.84 3.14
C ARG A 30 -5.22 1.81 3.74
N TYR A 31 -4.92 1.64 5.02
CA TYR A 31 -3.97 2.46 5.75
C TYR A 31 -3.13 1.63 6.71
N ARG A 32 -1.96 2.16 7.06
CA ARG A 32 -1.06 1.68 8.12
C ARG A 32 -1.05 2.70 9.24
N VAL A 33 -1.26 2.28 10.48
CA VAL A 33 -1.05 3.13 11.66
C VAL A 33 0.45 3.19 11.94
N ASP A 34 0.97 4.35 12.30
CA ASP A 34 2.36 4.48 12.70
C ASP A 34 2.64 3.66 13.98
N GLU A 35 3.79 2.99 14.04
CA GLU A 35 4.13 2.13 15.17
C GLU A 35 4.63 2.95 16.37
N GLU A 36 5.10 4.18 16.12
CA GLU A 36 5.65 5.08 17.13
C GLU A 36 4.62 6.12 17.61
N ASP A 37 3.63 6.48 16.78
CA ASP A 37 2.56 7.42 17.12
C ASP A 37 1.18 6.92 16.65
N ASP A 38 0.31 6.57 17.59
CA ASP A 38 -1.05 6.10 17.31
C ASP A 38 -1.98 7.18 16.73
N ASN A 39 -1.51 8.44 16.65
CA ASN A 39 -2.20 9.56 16.04
C ASN A 39 -1.87 9.74 14.55
N GLU A 40 -0.95 8.95 14.02
CA GLU A 40 -0.48 9.04 12.65
C GLU A 40 -0.85 7.79 11.84
N MET A 41 -1.26 8.01 10.59
CA MET A 41 -1.60 6.93 9.65
C MET A 41 -1.15 7.27 8.24
N TRP A 42 -0.80 6.23 7.49
CA TRP A 42 -0.31 6.33 6.14
C TRP A 42 -1.19 5.54 5.20
N ALA A 43 -1.65 6.18 4.12
CA ALA A 43 -2.40 5.52 3.05
C ALA A 43 -1.72 5.79 1.71
N SER A 44 -1.58 4.76 0.88
CA SER A 44 -0.76 4.80 -0.33
C SER A 44 -1.60 4.68 -1.60
N TRP A 45 -1.23 5.45 -2.62
CA TRP A 45 -1.79 5.36 -3.97
C TRP A 45 -0.65 5.34 -5.00
N PRO A 46 -0.93 4.90 -6.25
CA PRO A 46 -0.01 5.11 -7.35
C PRO A 46 0.34 6.60 -7.50
N GLY A 47 1.62 6.94 -7.38
CA GLY A 47 2.14 8.31 -7.57
C GLY A 47 2.16 9.20 -6.32
N TYR A 48 1.53 8.81 -5.20
CA TYR A 48 1.61 9.59 -3.95
C TYR A 48 1.30 8.77 -2.69
N ILE A 49 1.76 9.26 -1.54
CA ILE A 49 1.38 8.78 -0.21
C ILE A 49 0.68 9.88 0.56
N VAL A 50 -0.35 9.54 1.34
CA VAL A 50 -1.06 10.46 2.22
C VAL A 50 -0.73 10.11 3.67
N HIS A 51 -0.15 11.08 4.37
CA HIS A 51 0.01 11.06 5.81
C HIS A 51 -1.20 11.74 6.46
N VAL A 52 -1.95 10.98 7.26
CA VAL A 52 -3.08 11.46 8.05
C VAL A 52 -2.63 11.62 9.50
N ILE A 53 -2.76 12.83 10.04
CA ILE A 53 -2.35 13.15 11.43
C ILE A 53 -3.58 13.65 12.18
N TRP A 54 -3.84 13.06 13.35
CA TRP A 54 -4.75 13.64 14.33
C TRP A 54 -3.99 14.63 15.21
N ASP A 55 -4.18 15.93 14.95
CA ASP A 55 -3.44 17.00 15.62
C ASP A 55 -4.24 17.58 16.80
N GLY A 56 -3.84 17.17 18.02
CA GLY A 56 -3.91 17.95 19.24
C GLY A 56 -5.25 18.01 20.01
N PRO A 57 -5.23 18.02 21.36
CA PRO A 57 -6.43 18.03 22.19
C PRO A 57 -7.14 19.40 22.31
N PHE A 58 -6.46 20.51 21.99
CA PHE A 58 -7.02 21.88 22.15
C PHE A 58 -7.68 22.42 20.87
N GLU A 59 -7.18 22.01 19.71
CA GLU A 59 -7.75 22.33 18.40
C GLU A 59 -7.76 21.08 17.51
N PRO A 60 -8.58 20.07 17.87
CA PRO A 60 -8.52 18.78 17.22
C PRO A 60 -8.78 18.95 15.73
N THR A 61 -7.81 18.54 14.92
CA THR A 61 -7.81 18.73 13.48
C THR A 61 -7.27 17.46 12.83
N LEU A 62 -7.90 17.02 11.74
CA LEU A 62 -7.28 16.02 10.88
C LEU A 62 -6.52 16.73 9.79
N LEU A 63 -5.23 16.45 9.71
CA LEU A 63 -4.36 16.91 8.65
C LEU A 63 -4.13 15.78 7.67
N PHE A 64 -4.35 16.04 6.39
CA PHE A 64 -4.05 15.12 5.30
C PHE A 64 -2.93 15.74 4.48
N LYS A 65 -1.75 15.14 4.55
CA LYS A 65 -0.55 15.60 3.86
C LYS A 65 -0.15 14.56 2.85
N ALA A 66 -0.53 14.77 1.59
CA ALA A 66 -0.03 13.98 0.50
C ALA A 66 1.35 14.46 0.07
N ARG A 67 2.25 13.53 -0.23
CA ARG A 67 3.51 13.78 -0.91
C ARG A 67 3.44 13.03 -2.24
N LEU A 68 3.61 13.75 -3.34
CA LEU A 68 3.82 13.12 -4.63
C LEU A 68 5.21 12.48 -4.62
N TRP A 69 5.29 11.28 -5.18
CA TRP A 69 6.52 10.51 -5.20
C TRP A 69 7.55 11.11 -6.14
N GLY A 70 7.11 11.61 -7.31
CA GLY A 70 8.00 12.25 -8.26
C GLY A 70 8.65 13.51 -7.72
N ASP A 71 9.88 13.72 -8.15
CA ASP A 71 10.63 14.94 -7.90
C ASP A 71 10.88 15.65 -9.23
N MET A 72 10.68 16.97 -9.24
CA MET A 72 10.99 17.81 -10.39
C MET A 72 12.39 18.38 -10.28
N HIS A 73 13.05 18.62 -11.42
CA HIS A 73 14.28 19.38 -11.42
C HIS A 73 13.99 20.86 -11.09
N ILE A 74 14.87 21.51 -10.31
CA ILE A 74 14.73 22.92 -9.92
C ILE A 74 14.58 23.91 -11.08
N ARG A 75 14.86 23.50 -12.32
CA ARG A 75 14.71 24.35 -13.52
C ARG A 75 13.24 24.65 -13.80
N GLN A 76 12.34 23.75 -13.40
CA GLN A 76 10.89 23.91 -13.52
C GLN A 76 10.28 24.77 -12.41
N LEU A 77 11.07 25.23 -11.44
CA LEU A 77 10.56 25.98 -10.28
C LEU A 77 9.70 27.20 -10.66
N PRO A 78 10.08 28.07 -11.62
CA PRO A 78 9.27 29.23 -11.96
C PRO A 78 7.87 28.86 -12.50
N GLU A 79 7.81 27.83 -13.33
CA GLU A 79 6.57 27.32 -13.92
C GLU A 79 5.69 26.67 -12.84
N LEU A 80 6.27 25.78 -12.04
CA LEU A 80 5.60 25.14 -10.90
C LEU A 80 5.02 26.17 -9.92
N MET A 81 5.78 27.20 -9.57
CA MET A 81 5.32 28.27 -8.68
C MET A 81 4.12 29.03 -9.26
N SER A 82 4.18 29.39 -10.54
CA SER A 82 3.10 30.10 -11.21
C SER A 82 1.84 29.24 -11.26
N TRP A 83 1.99 27.95 -11.59
CA TRP A 83 0.86 27.03 -11.69
C TRP A 83 0.24 26.72 -10.32
N ILE A 84 1.04 26.45 -9.28
CA ILE A 84 0.54 26.24 -7.92
C ILE A 84 -0.19 27.47 -7.39
N ALA A 85 0.33 28.68 -7.66
CA ALA A 85 -0.33 29.92 -7.26
C ALA A 85 -1.70 30.08 -7.94
N ALA A 86 -1.80 29.79 -9.24
CA ALA A 86 -3.07 29.80 -9.97
C ALA A 86 -4.05 28.77 -9.38
N TYR A 87 -3.62 27.52 -9.24
CA TYR A 87 -4.44 26.44 -8.67
C TYR A 87 -4.98 26.80 -7.27
N ASN A 88 -4.11 27.26 -6.37
CA ASN A 88 -4.49 27.61 -5.00
C ASN A 88 -5.39 28.85 -4.92
N SER A 89 -5.39 29.72 -5.93
CA SER A 89 -6.29 30.88 -5.97
C SER A 89 -7.73 30.49 -6.36
N GLU A 90 -7.90 29.37 -7.06
CA GLU A 90 -9.19 28.87 -7.55
C GLU A 90 -9.77 27.77 -6.64
N CYS A 91 -8.91 27.05 -5.92
CA CYS A 91 -9.28 25.92 -5.07
C CYS A 91 -9.23 26.28 -3.58
N HIS A 92 -10.31 25.98 -2.84
CA HIS A 92 -10.34 26.24 -1.39
C HIS A 92 -9.57 25.18 -0.59
N GLN A 93 -9.74 23.90 -0.95
CA GLN A 93 -8.95 22.76 -0.47
C GLN A 93 -9.04 21.60 -1.49
N PRO A 94 -8.00 20.75 -1.60
CA PRO A 94 -6.72 20.86 -0.90
C PRO A 94 -5.81 21.95 -1.49
N THR A 95 -4.83 22.40 -0.71
CA THR A 95 -3.79 23.33 -1.16
C THR A 95 -2.57 22.56 -1.66
N LEU A 96 -1.87 23.16 -2.60
CA LEU A 96 -0.61 22.65 -3.11
C LEU A 96 0.56 23.47 -2.59
N SER A 97 1.64 22.78 -2.28
CA SER A 97 2.92 23.39 -1.90
C SER A 97 4.06 22.54 -2.46
N PHE A 98 5.28 23.06 -2.40
CA PHE A 98 6.46 22.30 -2.78
C PHE A 98 7.55 22.50 -1.75
N PHE A 99 8.38 21.48 -1.60
CA PHE A 99 9.61 21.54 -0.81
C PHE A 99 10.80 21.47 -1.77
N LYS A 100 11.77 22.35 -1.56
CA LYS A 100 13.03 22.34 -2.31
C LYS A 100 14.09 21.63 -1.48
N ARG A 101 14.68 20.57 -2.04
CA ARG A 101 15.84 19.89 -1.47
C ARG A 101 16.90 19.74 -2.56
N ASP A 102 18.04 20.40 -2.36
CA ASP A 102 19.13 20.45 -3.34
C ASP A 102 18.66 20.95 -4.72
N GLU A 103 18.78 20.11 -5.76
CA GLU A 103 18.34 20.39 -7.13
C GLU A 103 16.95 19.82 -7.46
N ARG A 104 16.24 19.29 -6.46
CA ARG A 104 14.95 18.64 -6.61
C ARG A 104 13.83 19.39 -5.90
N LEU A 105 12.64 19.32 -6.47
CA LEU A 105 11.40 19.86 -5.93
C LEU A 105 10.43 18.72 -5.71
N THR A 106 9.92 18.58 -4.50
CA THR A 106 8.87 17.61 -4.18
C THR A 106 7.55 18.37 -3.99
N VAL A 107 6.47 17.89 -4.60
CA VAL A 107 5.14 18.51 -4.46
C VAL A 107 4.35 17.83 -3.35
N HIS A 108 3.68 18.67 -2.55
CA HIS A 108 2.85 18.26 -1.43
C HIS A 108 1.44 18.79 -1.61
N VAL A 109 0.45 17.97 -1.25
CA VAL A 109 -0.97 18.31 -1.23
C VAL A 109 -1.42 18.32 0.23
N GLY A 110 -1.90 19.46 0.72
CA GLY A 110 -2.38 19.62 2.09
C GLY A 110 -3.88 19.81 2.13
N ALA A 111 -4.58 19.01 2.92
CA ALA A 111 -5.97 19.24 3.27
C ALA A 111 -6.12 19.18 4.80
N PHE A 112 -7.13 19.83 5.34
CA PHE A 112 -7.41 19.72 6.77
C PHE A 112 -8.88 19.92 7.08
N VAL A 113 -9.34 19.22 8.11
CA VAL A 113 -10.68 19.41 8.65
C VAL A 113 -10.62 19.59 10.16
N SER A 114 -11.26 20.66 10.65
CA SER A 114 -11.40 20.88 12.08
C SER A 114 -12.43 19.92 12.66
N LEU A 115 -12.08 19.28 13.77
CA LEU A 115 -12.94 18.38 14.53
C LEU A 115 -13.63 19.10 15.72
N LYS A 116 -13.50 20.43 15.79
CA LYS A 116 -14.13 21.24 16.85
C LYS A 116 -15.65 21.06 16.81
N GLY A 117 -16.23 20.66 17.95
CA GLY A 117 -17.66 20.40 18.09
C GLY A 117 -18.09 18.95 17.82
N GLY A 118 -17.14 18.07 17.43
CA GLY A 118 -17.45 16.70 17.08
C GLY A 118 -18.10 16.58 15.70
N MET A 119 -18.30 15.33 15.27
CA MET A 119 -18.96 14.99 14.01
C MET A 119 -19.82 13.75 14.23
N SER A 120 -20.88 13.59 13.44
CA SER A 120 -21.51 12.28 13.26
C SER A 120 -20.64 11.37 12.39
N ASP A 121 -20.87 10.06 12.40
CA ASP A 121 -20.10 9.12 11.56
C ASP A 121 -20.33 9.38 10.07
N ALA A 122 -21.56 9.76 9.69
CA ALA A 122 -21.86 10.19 8.32
C ALA A 122 -21.05 11.43 7.91
N GLN A 123 -20.98 12.45 8.77
CA GLN A 123 -20.19 13.66 8.52
C GLN A 123 -18.69 13.34 8.45
N LEU A 124 -18.18 12.51 9.36
CA LEU A 124 -16.79 12.11 9.38
C LEU A 124 -16.41 11.37 8.08
N ARG A 125 -17.22 10.39 7.67
CA ARG A 125 -17.04 9.64 6.42
C ARG A 125 -17.08 10.56 5.19
N GLU A 126 -18.07 11.46 5.11
CA GLU A 126 -18.18 12.40 3.99
C GLU A 126 -16.99 13.36 3.92
N ASN A 127 -16.50 13.85 5.07
CA ASN A 127 -15.31 14.70 5.11
C ASN A 127 -14.06 13.93 4.67
N ILE A 128 -13.84 12.70 5.15
CA ILE A 128 -12.70 11.86 4.75
C ILE A 128 -12.73 11.59 3.25
N ASP A 129 -13.87 11.15 2.70
CA ASP A 129 -14.03 10.92 1.27
C ASP A 129 -13.75 12.19 0.46
N THR A 130 -14.30 13.33 0.90
CA THR A 130 -14.06 14.63 0.26
C THR A 130 -12.58 15.00 0.25
N MET A 131 -11.86 14.77 1.36
CA MET A 131 -10.42 15.06 1.46
C MET A 131 -9.60 14.16 0.55
N PHE A 132 -9.79 12.83 0.59
CA PHE A 132 -9.05 11.90 -0.26
C PHE A 132 -9.37 12.08 -1.75
N SER A 133 -10.65 12.28 -2.09
CA SER A 133 -11.07 12.60 -3.45
C SER A 133 -10.49 13.94 -3.92
N GLY A 134 -10.41 14.94 -3.05
CA GLY A 134 -9.76 16.22 -3.31
C GLY A 134 -8.27 16.07 -3.56
N ILE A 135 -7.57 15.32 -2.71
CA ILE A 135 -6.14 15.00 -2.88
C ILE A 135 -5.88 14.28 -4.19
N ASN A 136 -6.67 13.25 -4.51
CA ASN A 136 -6.54 12.52 -5.77
C ASN A 136 -6.73 13.45 -6.98
N ARG A 137 -7.76 14.32 -6.97
CA ARG A 137 -7.96 15.31 -8.04
C ARG A 137 -6.77 16.27 -8.15
N ALA A 138 -6.24 16.76 -7.03
CA ALA A 138 -5.10 17.67 -7.02
C ALA A 138 -3.83 17.00 -7.53
N ALA A 139 -3.54 15.78 -7.06
CA ALA A 139 -2.40 14.99 -7.51
C ALA A 139 -2.49 14.71 -9.02
N ARG A 140 -3.69 14.36 -9.53
CA ARG A 140 -3.92 14.19 -10.97
C ARG A 140 -3.76 15.48 -11.76
N ALA A 141 -4.26 16.62 -11.25
CA ALA A 141 -4.12 17.91 -11.92
C ALA A 141 -2.64 18.30 -12.04
N VAL A 142 -1.88 18.15 -10.95
CA VAL A 142 -0.43 18.38 -10.91
C VAL A 142 0.29 17.46 -11.89
N ALA A 143 -0.07 16.17 -11.90
CA ALA A 143 0.56 15.18 -12.77
C ALA A 143 0.24 15.39 -14.27
N ILE A 144 -0.92 15.97 -14.60
CA ILE A 144 -1.25 16.34 -15.98
C ILE A 144 -0.39 17.51 -16.44
N GLU A 145 -0.20 18.52 -15.59
CA GLU A 145 0.63 19.68 -15.91
C GLU A 145 2.12 19.33 -15.94
N PHE A 146 2.56 18.53 -14.97
CA PHE A 146 3.94 18.13 -14.77
C PHE A 146 4.06 16.59 -14.77
N PRO A 147 4.14 15.94 -15.94
CA PRO A 147 4.16 14.49 -16.05
C PRO A 147 5.31 13.80 -15.29
N GLU A 148 6.42 14.50 -15.06
CA GLU A 148 7.53 14.06 -14.21
C GLU A 148 7.14 13.88 -12.72
N LEU A 149 5.95 14.29 -12.31
CA LEU A 149 5.42 14.00 -10.97
C LEU A 149 4.56 12.74 -10.91
N THR A 150 4.32 12.07 -12.04
CA THR A 150 3.61 10.77 -12.10
C THR A 150 4.47 9.60 -11.61
N HIS A 151 5.76 9.83 -11.33
CA HIS A 151 6.68 8.81 -10.86
C HIS A 151 6.14 8.12 -9.60
N THR A 152 6.29 6.80 -9.52
CA THR A 152 6.23 6.05 -8.27
C THR A 152 7.51 6.27 -7.47
N GLU A 153 7.49 5.94 -6.18
CA GLU A 153 8.54 6.23 -5.17
C GLU A 153 9.98 6.32 -5.73
N PRO A 154 10.78 7.36 -5.40
CA PRO A 154 12.08 7.66 -6.01
C PRO A 154 13.15 6.55 -6.01
N GLY A 155 13.00 5.49 -5.21
CA GLY A 155 13.86 4.30 -5.29
C GLY A 155 13.49 3.37 -6.46
N PHE A 156 12.23 3.36 -6.87
CA PHE A 156 11.69 2.35 -7.78
C PHE A 156 11.83 2.70 -9.27
N LEU A 157 12.03 3.96 -9.67
CA LEU A 157 12.11 4.34 -11.09
C LEU A 157 13.48 4.84 -11.54
N ALA A 158 14.35 5.27 -10.63
CA ALA A 158 15.69 5.76 -10.98
C ALA A 158 16.62 4.69 -11.57
N ASN A 159 16.26 3.41 -11.38
CA ASN A 159 17.01 2.26 -11.88
C ASN A 159 16.43 1.68 -13.18
N PHE A 160 15.26 2.15 -13.64
CA PHE A 160 14.75 1.81 -14.96
C PHE A 160 15.38 2.74 -15.99
N ASP A 161 16.51 2.33 -16.54
CA ASP A 161 17.23 3.00 -17.63
C ASP A 161 16.45 2.85 -18.96
N ALA A 162 15.16 3.20 -18.98
CA ALA A 162 14.24 2.86 -20.07
C ALA A 162 13.18 3.94 -20.35
N ASP A 163 12.97 4.21 -21.64
CA ASP A 163 11.93 5.07 -22.24
C ASP A 163 10.47 4.55 -22.04
N GLU A 164 10.26 3.58 -21.14
CA GLU A 164 9.07 2.69 -21.11
C GLU A 164 8.06 2.99 -19.98
N LEU A 165 8.20 4.09 -19.25
CA LEU A 165 7.41 4.36 -18.03
C LEU A 165 5.88 4.43 -18.27
N ASP A 166 5.46 4.89 -19.45
CA ASP A 166 4.03 5.06 -19.80
C ASP A 166 3.49 3.97 -20.74
N LEU A 167 4.35 3.11 -21.27
CA LEU A 167 3.94 2.08 -22.22
C LEU A 167 3.45 0.84 -21.49
N THR A 168 2.21 0.44 -21.78
CA THR A 168 1.68 -0.85 -21.33
C THR A 168 2.35 -1.94 -22.15
N LEU A 169 3.25 -2.69 -21.53
CA LEU A 169 4.02 -3.76 -22.17
C LEU A 169 3.66 -5.12 -21.57
N PRO A 170 3.80 -6.23 -22.32
CA PRO A 170 3.63 -7.57 -21.78
C PRO A 170 4.52 -7.79 -20.55
N VAL A 171 3.98 -8.43 -19.51
CA VAL A 171 4.77 -8.83 -18.34
C VAL A 171 5.54 -10.09 -18.70
N THR A 172 6.86 -10.08 -18.50
CA THR A 172 7.78 -11.17 -18.82
C THR A 172 8.74 -11.40 -17.65
N ASN A 173 9.35 -12.57 -17.55
CA ASN A 173 10.34 -12.88 -16.50
C ASN A 173 11.45 -11.83 -16.44
N GLY A 174 12.03 -11.44 -17.58
CA GLY A 174 13.07 -10.40 -17.62
C GLY A 174 12.58 -9.02 -17.18
N ARG A 175 11.29 -8.69 -17.32
CA ARG A 175 10.73 -7.45 -16.73
C ARG A 175 10.53 -7.59 -15.23
N ILE A 176 10.12 -8.76 -14.76
CA ILE A 176 9.97 -9.05 -13.32
C ILE A 176 11.33 -8.96 -12.63
N GLU A 177 12.37 -9.63 -13.15
CA GLU A 177 13.73 -9.59 -12.60
C GLU A 177 14.25 -8.16 -12.48
N LYS A 178 14.21 -7.39 -13.58
CA LYS A 178 14.58 -5.98 -13.56
C LYS A 178 13.77 -5.19 -12.54
N THR A 179 12.47 -5.46 -12.43
CA THR A 179 11.64 -4.76 -11.44
C THR A 179 12.03 -5.10 -10.00
N LEU A 180 12.40 -6.36 -9.75
CA LEU A 180 12.83 -6.85 -8.43
C LEU A 180 14.21 -6.32 -8.04
N GLU A 181 15.17 -6.23 -8.97
CA GLU A 181 16.48 -5.61 -8.75
C GLU A 181 16.32 -4.18 -8.21
N ILE A 182 15.27 -3.52 -8.68
CA ILE A 182 14.97 -2.12 -8.37
C ILE A 182 14.21 -1.98 -7.05
N LEU A 183 13.44 -2.99 -6.67
CA LEU A 183 12.88 -3.13 -5.32
C LEU A 183 13.94 -3.58 -4.30
N GLU A 184 15.22 -3.60 -4.67
CA GLU A 184 16.34 -4.05 -3.85
C GLU A 184 16.13 -5.48 -3.31
N ALA A 185 15.44 -6.32 -4.10
CA ALA A 185 15.33 -7.73 -3.80
C ALA A 185 16.69 -8.42 -3.98
N GLU A 186 16.97 -9.38 -3.11
CA GLU A 186 18.21 -10.14 -3.08
C GLU A 186 18.02 -11.50 -3.77
N ASP A 187 19.12 -12.15 -4.13
CA ASP A 187 19.12 -13.53 -4.66
C ASP A 187 18.10 -13.77 -5.80
N ILE A 188 18.03 -12.83 -6.76
CA ILE A 188 17.12 -12.92 -7.90
C ILE A 188 17.67 -13.94 -8.92
N PHE A 189 16.90 -14.98 -9.23
CA PHE A 189 17.23 -15.95 -10.26
C PHE A 189 16.00 -16.62 -10.88
N GLU A 190 16.09 -16.94 -12.17
CA GLU A 190 15.11 -17.80 -12.83
C GLU A 190 15.35 -19.28 -12.47
N HIS A 191 14.36 -19.90 -11.83
CA HIS A 191 14.35 -21.33 -11.54
C HIS A 191 14.11 -22.13 -12.85
N PRO A 192 14.62 -23.37 -12.99
CA PRO A 192 14.40 -24.20 -14.20
C PRO A 192 12.93 -24.45 -14.59
N SER A 193 11.99 -24.18 -13.68
CA SER A 193 10.54 -24.21 -13.95
C SER A 193 10.05 -23.00 -14.77
N GLY A 194 10.88 -21.99 -14.99
CA GLY A 194 10.51 -20.71 -15.60
C GLY A 194 9.92 -19.70 -14.60
N ASP A 195 10.13 -19.91 -13.30
CA ASP A 195 9.70 -19.00 -12.24
C ASP A 195 10.85 -18.08 -11.83
N VAL A 196 10.55 -16.83 -11.48
CA VAL A 196 11.56 -15.90 -10.93
C VAL A 196 11.52 -15.98 -9.40
N THR A 197 12.59 -16.44 -8.78
CA THR A 197 12.74 -16.53 -7.32
C THR A 197 13.60 -15.38 -6.84
N PHE A 198 13.28 -14.85 -5.65
CA PHE A 198 14.03 -13.76 -5.02
C PHE A 198 13.83 -13.77 -3.50
N ARG A 199 14.62 -12.97 -2.79
CA ARG A 199 14.60 -12.83 -1.33
C ARG A 199 14.32 -11.38 -0.93
N SER A 200 13.49 -11.18 0.09
CA SER A 200 13.20 -9.87 0.68
C SER A 200 12.97 -10.04 2.18
N ASN A 201 13.68 -9.25 3.01
CA ASN A 201 13.61 -9.33 4.49
C ASN A 201 13.75 -10.78 5.03
N ASP A 202 14.74 -11.51 4.52
CA ASP A 202 15.03 -12.92 4.83
C ASP A 202 13.94 -13.94 4.41
N VAL A 203 12.90 -13.52 3.69
CA VAL A 203 11.85 -14.40 3.17
C VAL A 203 12.05 -14.62 1.68
N TYR A 204 11.97 -15.89 1.24
CA TYR A 204 11.97 -16.22 -0.18
C TYR A 204 10.58 -16.09 -0.79
N HIS A 205 10.55 -15.53 -1.99
CA HIS A 205 9.36 -15.31 -2.79
C HIS A 205 9.59 -15.88 -4.20
N CYS A 206 8.49 -16.21 -4.87
CA CYS A 206 8.47 -16.77 -6.21
C CYS A 206 7.40 -16.05 -7.05
N CYS A 207 7.81 -15.52 -8.19
CA CYS A 207 6.95 -14.95 -9.22
C CYS A 207 6.74 -15.96 -10.35
N ARG A 208 5.48 -16.19 -10.70
CA ARG A 208 5.07 -17.10 -11.76
C ARG A 208 4.04 -16.45 -12.67
N ILE A 209 4.23 -16.57 -13.98
CA ILE A 209 3.22 -16.19 -14.98
C ILE A 209 2.34 -17.41 -15.28
N LEU A 210 1.05 -17.30 -15.00
CA LEU A 210 0.06 -18.36 -15.15
C LEU A 210 -0.86 -18.14 -16.36
N ASP A 211 -1.53 -19.22 -16.78
CA ASP A 211 -2.58 -19.22 -17.81
C ASP A 211 -2.18 -18.47 -19.09
N GLY A 212 -0.98 -18.77 -19.59
CA GLY A 212 -0.48 -18.22 -20.85
C GLY A 212 -0.22 -16.71 -20.84
N GLY A 213 0.07 -16.11 -19.68
CA GLY A 213 0.30 -14.67 -19.57
C GLY A 213 -0.88 -13.89 -18.99
N THR A 214 -1.87 -14.57 -18.39
CA THR A 214 -3.06 -13.91 -17.87
C THR A 214 -2.85 -13.38 -16.45
N TRP A 215 -2.14 -14.13 -15.61
CA TRP A 215 -1.96 -13.82 -14.20
C TRP A 215 -0.48 -13.83 -13.82
N LEU A 216 -0.07 -12.84 -13.02
CA LEU A 216 1.16 -12.85 -12.26
C LEU A 216 0.82 -13.33 -10.85
N GLN A 217 1.33 -14.49 -10.48
CA GLN A 217 1.30 -14.97 -9.11
C GLN A 217 2.62 -14.59 -8.43
N VAL A 218 2.53 -13.99 -7.25
CA VAL A 218 3.64 -13.88 -6.30
C VAL A 218 3.31 -14.81 -5.14
N ALA A 219 4.27 -15.60 -4.68
CA ALA A 219 4.04 -16.54 -3.59
C ALA A 219 5.22 -16.64 -2.64
N THR A 220 4.96 -16.88 -1.36
CA THR A 220 5.97 -17.26 -0.37
C THR A 220 5.55 -18.53 0.36
N THR A 221 6.53 -19.33 0.74
CA THR A 221 6.35 -20.48 1.63
C THR A 221 6.55 -20.06 3.07
N ILE A 222 5.69 -20.56 3.96
CA ILE A 222 5.70 -20.32 5.39
C ILE A 222 5.79 -21.66 6.13
N GLY A 223 6.95 -21.92 6.72
CA GLY A 223 7.20 -23.04 7.62
C GLY A 223 7.20 -24.42 6.97
N GLU A 224 7.99 -25.32 7.53
CA GLU A 224 7.94 -26.76 7.23
C GLU A 224 7.46 -27.48 8.48
N THR A 225 6.40 -28.29 8.36
CA THR A 225 6.01 -29.19 9.45
C THR A 225 5.81 -30.60 8.92
N THR A 226 6.48 -31.56 9.55
CA THR A 226 6.40 -32.99 9.18
C THR A 226 5.23 -33.71 9.84
N HIS A 227 4.56 -33.11 10.83
CA HIS A 227 3.63 -33.81 11.71
C HIS A 227 2.28 -33.11 11.97
N LEU A 228 1.99 -31.95 11.33
CA LEU A 228 0.86 -31.08 11.70
C LEU A 228 -0.08 -30.73 10.53
N ASN A 229 -0.27 -31.65 9.57
CA ASN A 229 -1.07 -31.39 8.36
C ASN A 229 -2.49 -30.86 8.64
N GLY A 230 -3.14 -31.36 9.71
CA GLY A 230 -4.47 -30.87 10.10
C GLY A 230 -4.46 -29.42 10.58
N LEU A 231 -3.47 -29.04 11.40
CA LEU A 231 -3.36 -27.68 11.93
C LEU A 231 -2.99 -26.67 10.84
N LEU A 232 -2.14 -27.06 9.88
CA LEU A 232 -1.82 -26.22 8.73
C LEU A 232 -3.05 -25.92 7.87
N LEU A 233 -3.92 -26.93 7.68
CA LEU A 233 -5.14 -26.77 6.89
C LEU A 233 -6.16 -25.87 7.60
N ASP A 234 -6.34 -26.06 8.92
CA ASP A 234 -7.22 -25.20 9.72
C ASP A 234 -6.74 -23.75 9.72
N LEU A 235 -5.44 -23.53 9.92
CA LEU A 235 -4.83 -22.19 9.84
C LEU A 235 -5.00 -21.56 8.45
N ALA A 236 -4.78 -22.32 7.37
CA ALA A 236 -4.99 -21.82 6.01
C ALA A 236 -6.46 -21.41 5.78
N ASN A 237 -7.42 -22.16 6.30
CA ASN A 237 -8.84 -21.84 6.17
C ASN A 237 -9.20 -20.56 6.94
N GLU A 238 -8.73 -20.43 8.19
CA GLU A 238 -8.93 -19.21 8.98
C GLU A 238 -8.34 -17.98 8.27
N LEU A 239 -7.10 -18.08 7.79
CA LEU A 239 -6.44 -16.97 7.10
C LEU A 239 -7.12 -16.60 5.78
N ASN A 240 -7.65 -17.57 5.02
CA ASN A 240 -8.43 -17.26 3.81
C ASN A 240 -9.79 -16.58 4.12
N ILE A 241 -10.31 -16.70 5.34
CA ILE A 241 -11.50 -15.96 5.78
C ILE A 241 -11.12 -14.55 6.23
N GLU A 242 -9.99 -14.43 6.95
CA GLU A 242 -9.50 -13.16 7.50
C GLU A 242 -8.93 -12.22 6.42
N GLU A 243 -8.18 -12.77 5.45
CA GLU A 243 -7.36 -12.02 4.51
C GLU A 243 -8.01 -11.95 3.12
N GLN A 244 -8.17 -10.74 2.59
CA GLN A 244 -8.88 -10.50 1.33
C GLN A 244 -7.96 -10.38 0.11
N SER A 245 -6.69 -10.07 0.33
CA SER A 245 -5.70 -9.79 -0.73
C SER A 245 -4.79 -10.96 -1.04
N SER A 246 -4.80 -12.01 -0.21
CA SER A 246 -3.90 -13.14 -0.33
C SER A 246 -4.65 -14.44 -0.12
N ARG A 247 -4.18 -15.48 -0.79
CA ARG A 247 -4.71 -16.83 -0.70
C ARG A 247 -3.71 -17.71 0.04
N PHE A 248 -4.21 -18.51 0.96
CA PHE A 248 -3.42 -19.49 1.69
C PHE A 248 -3.74 -20.90 1.19
N CYS A 249 -2.71 -21.71 0.96
CA CYS A 249 -2.86 -23.11 0.59
C CYS A 249 -1.81 -23.98 1.28
N VAL A 250 -2.16 -25.24 1.53
CA VAL A 250 -1.22 -26.23 2.08
C VAL A 250 -0.70 -27.07 0.92
N LEU A 251 0.61 -27.09 0.73
CA LEU A 251 1.27 -27.87 -0.30
C LEU A 251 2.08 -29.02 0.32
N PRO A 252 2.16 -30.18 -0.34
CA PRO A 252 3.09 -31.23 0.06
C PRO A 252 4.54 -30.76 -0.16
N ASP A 253 5.43 -31.13 0.74
CA ASP A 253 6.87 -30.88 0.64
C ASP A 253 7.68 -32.04 1.22
N GLY A 254 8.28 -32.87 0.35
CA GLY A 254 8.91 -34.12 0.76
C GLY A 254 7.96 -35.02 1.54
N ASP A 255 8.33 -35.35 2.78
CA ASP A 255 7.53 -36.13 3.72
C ASP A 255 6.58 -35.27 4.59
N GLY A 256 6.61 -33.95 4.42
CA GLY A 256 5.85 -32.97 5.19
C GLY A 256 4.88 -32.14 4.36
N HIS A 257 4.33 -31.11 4.99
CA HIS A 257 3.52 -30.10 4.32
C HIS A 257 4.00 -28.70 4.72
N GLN A 258 3.82 -27.76 3.80
CA GLN A 258 4.17 -26.36 3.95
C GLN A 258 2.94 -25.48 3.70
N LEU A 259 2.82 -24.38 4.44
CA LEU A 259 1.82 -23.35 4.15
C LEU A 259 2.38 -22.43 3.08
N ARG A 260 1.59 -22.05 2.09
CA ARG A 260 1.96 -21.10 1.05
C ARG A 260 0.96 -19.97 1.00
N CYS A 261 1.48 -18.75 0.92
CA CYS A 261 0.71 -17.52 0.77
C CYS A 261 0.93 -16.99 -0.64
N GLU A 262 -0.15 -16.67 -1.35
CA GLU A 262 -0.13 -16.28 -2.76
C GLU A 262 -0.96 -15.02 -3.00
N SER A 263 -0.46 -14.12 -3.85
CA SER A 263 -1.21 -13.00 -4.40
C SER A 263 -1.22 -13.12 -5.92
N ASN A 264 -2.37 -12.87 -6.55
CA ASN A 264 -2.54 -13.00 -7.99
C ASN A 264 -3.00 -11.69 -8.60
N THR A 265 -2.27 -11.20 -9.60
CA THR A 265 -2.51 -9.94 -10.28
C THR A 265 -2.77 -10.18 -11.76
N PHE A 266 -3.81 -9.56 -12.31
CA PHE A 266 -4.16 -9.71 -13.72
C PHE A 266 -3.21 -8.92 -14.62
N ILE A 267 -2.58 -9.58 -15.60
CA ILE A 267 -1.52 -9.00 -16.45
C ILE A 267 -1.75 -9.19 -17.96
N SER A 268 -2.89 -9.76 -18.38
CA SER A 268 -3.11 -10.16 -19.79
C SER A 268 -2.98 -9.03 -20.82
N ILE A 269 -3.27 -7.78 -20.42
CA ILE A 269 -3.17 -6.59 -21.28
C ILE A 269 -1.78 -5.93 -21.21
N GLY A 270 -0.86 -6.51 -20.45
CA GLY A 270 0.39 -5.88 -20.08
C GLY A 270 0.26 -4.94 -18.89
N MET A 271 1.39 -4.39 -18.48
CA MET A 271 1.52 -3.42 -17.40
C MET A 271 2.60 -2.40 -17.75
N THR A 272 2.41 -1.16 -17.31
CA THR A 272 3.52 -0.19 -17.22
C THR A 272 4.53 -0.64 -16.17
N ALA A 273 5.75 -0.09 -16.21
CA ALA A 273 6.76 -0.40 -15.20
C ALA A 273 6.25 -0.08 -13.77
N ALA A 274 5.54 1.05 -13.62
CA ALA A 274 4.94 1.45 -12.35
C ALA A 274 3.87 0.45 -11.86
N GLN A 275 2.98 0.00 -12.73
CA GLN A 275 1.93 -0.97 -12.36
C GLN A 275 2.52 -2.32 -11.93
N LEU A 276 3.56 -2.80 -12.64
CA LEU A 276 4.25 -4.04 -12.29
C LEU A 276 4.99 -3.90 -10.95
N GLY A 277 5.64 -2.77 -10.73
CA GLY A 277 6.30 -2.42 -9.48
C GLY A 277 5.40 -2.48 -8.27
N GLU A 278 4.28 -1.77 -8.36
CA GLU A 278 3.26 -1.74 -7.31
C GLU A 278 2.70 -3.14 -7.04
N ALA A 279 2.37 -3.90 -8.10
CA ALA A 279 1.88 -5.26 -7.96
C ALA A 279 2.87 -6.18 -7.22
N LEU A 280 4.18 -6.05 -7.51
CA LEU A 280 5.22 -6.83 -6.85
C LEU A 280 5.45 -6.34 -5.41
N ARG A 281 5.51 -5.04 -5.18
CA ARG A 281 5.72 -4.44 -3.85
C ARG A 281 4.59 -4.78 -2.88
N ASP A 282 3.34 -4.59 -3.30
CA ASP A 282 2.16 -4.88 -2.48
C ASP A 282 2.12 -6.35 -2.07
N ALA A 283 2.45 -7.25 -3.00
CA ALA A 283 2.53 -8.67 -2.72
C ALA A 283 3.66 -9.00 -1.74
N VAL A 284 4.88 -8.48 -1.97
CA VAL A 284 6.06 -8.77 -1.12
C VAL A 284 5.87 -8.24 0.29
N TRP A 285 5.43 -6.99 0.44
CA TRP A 285 5.20 -6.40 1.77
C TRP A 285 4.05 -7.08 2.51
N GLY A 286 2.93 -7.33 1.83
CA GLY A 286 1.82 -8.07 2.41
C GLY A 286 2.26 -9.47 2.87
N HIS A 287 3.00 -10.19 2.03
CA HIS A 287 3.49 -11.52 2.35
C HIS A 287 4.53 -11.53 3.48
N ASN A 288 5.45 -10.57 3.55
CA ASN A 288 6.43 -10.47 4.64
C ASN A 288 5.73 -10.30 5.99
N HIS A 289 4.72 -9.42 6.06
CA HIS A 289 3.93 -9.24 7.28
C HIS A 289 3.16 -10.53 7.66
N LEU A 290 2.49 -11.14 6.68
CA LEU A 290 1.71 -12.36 6.89
C LEU A 290 2.61 -13.55 7.26
N HIS A 291 3.82 -13.65 6.71
CA HIS A 291 4.79 -14.70 7.01
C HIS A 291 5.09 -14.78 8.50
N TRP A 292 5.48 -13.66 9.11
CA TRP A 292 5.80 -13.62 10.55
C TRP A 292 4.58 -13.90 11.44
N ARG A 293 3.41 -13.35 11.10
CA ARG A 293 2.17 -13.61 11.83
C ARG A 293 1.79 -15.10 11.78
N CYS A 294 1.96 -15.74 10.62
CA CYS A 294 1.70 -17.17 10.47
C CYS A 294 2.68 -18.01 11.28
N LEU A 295 3.98 -17.69 11.28
CA LEU A 295 4.98 -18.39 12.10
C LEU A 295 4.65 -18.30 13.60
N GLN A 296 4.24 -17.13 14.09
CA GLN A 296 3.85 -16.96 15.49
C GLN A 296 2.62 -17.82 15.86
N ARG A 297 1.61 -17.86 14.98
CA ARG A 297 0.42 -18.71 15.18
C ARG A 297 0.79 -20.20 15.17
N LEU A 298 1.62 -20.63 14.22
CA LEU A 298 2.10 -22.02 14.16
C LEU A 298 2.84 -22.44 15.44
N GLN A 299 3.75 -21.60 15.93
CA GLN A 299 4.46 -21.86 17.18
C GLN A 299 3.51 -21.94 18.40
N ALA A 300 2.45 -21.14 18.43
CA ALA A 300 1.45 -21.19 19.49
C ALA A 300 0.60 -22.48 19.42
N MET A 301 0.24 -22.91 18.22
CA MET A 301 -0.49 -24.16 17.98
C MET A 301 0.36 -25.38 18.37
N GLU A 302 1.65 -25.39 18.01
CA GLU A 302 2.62 -26.45 18.37
C GLU A 302 2.78 -26.62 19.89
N LYS A 303 2.90 -25.51 20.62
CA LYS A 303 2.97 -25.52 22.08
C LYS A 303 1.69 -26.07 22.71
N THR A 304 0.55 -25.83 22.09
CA THR A 304 -0.75 -26.32 22.58
C THR A 304 -0.91 -27.81 22.31
N ALA A 305 -0.48 -28.29 21.14
CA ALA A 305 -0.55 -29.70 20.76
C ALA A 305 0.43 -30.60 21.53
N SER A 306 1.46 -30.02 22.15
CA SER A 306 2.49 -30.73 22.93
C SER A 306 2.18 -30.88 24.43
N ASN A 307 1.08 -30.27 24.90
CA ASN A 307 0.58 -30.37 26.28
C ASN A 307 -0.65 -31.29 26.35
#